data_AF-A0A7Y5J768-F1
#
_entry.id   AF-A0A7Y5J768-F1
#
_cell.length_a   1.000
_cell.length_b   1.000
_cell.length_c   1.000
_cell.angle_alpha   90.00
_cell.angle_beta   90.00
_cell.angle_gamma   90.00
#
_symmetry.space_group_name_H-M   'P 1'
#
loop_
_entity.id
_entity.type
_entity.pdbx_description
1 polymer ?
#
loop_
_entity_poly.entity_id
_entity_poly.type
_entity_poly.pdbx_seq_one_letter_code
_entity_poly.pdbx_strand_id
1 'polypeptide(L)' 'MNYIHDNAVEAGYVILPEHWLYSSAAYYAAIADDKFCEYQPLIEISPVGEWFLDKDKRAVPASTGSA' A
#
# COMPACT_ATOMS: atom_id res chain seq x y z
N MET A 1 14.45 -4.64 -13.31
CA MET A 1 13.31 -4.17 -12.48
C MET A 1 13.42 -2.70 -12.08
N ASN A 2 14.55 -2.01 -12.30
CA ASN A 2 14.75 -0.65 -11.80
C ASN A 2 13.82 0.42 -12.42
N TYR A 3 13.36 0.22 -13.67
CA TYR A 3 12.61 1.25 -14.40
C TYR A 3 11.33 1.74 -13.68
N ILE A 4 10.66 0.88 -12.90
CA ILE A 4 9.42 1.27 -12.20
C ILE A 4 9.72 2.20 -11.02
N HIS A 5 10.87 2.01 -10.37
CA HIS A 5 11.26 2.78 -9.19
C HIS A 5 11.79 4.16 -9.57
N ASP A 6 12.37 4.30 -10.77
CA ASP A 6 12.94 5.56 -11.24
C ASP A 6 11.87 6.56 -11.73
N ASN A 7 10.65 6.09 -12.04
CA ASN A 7 9.54 6.92 -12.53
C ASN A 7 9.28 8.19 -11.69
N ALA A 8 9.37 8.08 -10.36
CA ALA A 8 9.12 9.21 -9.48
C ALA A 8 10.25 10.26 -9.52
N VAL A 9 11.48 9.83 -9.84
CA VAL A 9 12.64 10.70 -10.05
C VAL A 9 12.56 11.35 -11.43
N GLU A 10 12.24 10.58 -12.48
CA GLU A 10 12.07 11.09 -13.84
C GLU A 10 10.95 12.13 -13.95
N ALA A 11 9.87 11.94 -13.18
CA ALA A 11 8.78 12.91 -13.08
C ALA A 11 9.11 14.12 -12.20
N GLY A 12 10.26 14.14 -11.52
CA GLY A 12 10.71 15.23 -10.66
C GLY A 12 9.99 15.33 -9.31
N TYR A 13 9.31 14.28 -8.87
CA TYR A 13 8.61 14.28 -7.58
C TYR A 13 9.57 14.07 -6.40
N VAL A 14 10.62 13.29 -6.59
CA VAL A 14 11.65 12.99 -5.57
C VAL A 14 13.04 12.96 -6.18
N ILE A 15 14.05 13.09 -5.33
CA ILE A 15 15.46 13.09 -5.73
C ILE A 15 16.01 11.65 -5.88
N LEU A 16 15.53 10.72 -5.05
CA LEU A 16 15.94 9.31 -5.07
C LEU A 16 14.70 8.40 -5.13
N PRO A 17 14.77 7.23 -5.78
CA PRO A 17 13.65 6.29 -5.88
C PRO A 17 13.08 5.88 -4.51
N GLU A 18 13.96 5.63 -3.55
CA GLU A 18 13.65 5.24 -2.17
C GLU A 18 12.95 6.31 -1.34
N HIS A 19 12.95 7.58 -1.78
CA HIS A 19 12.15 8.63 -1.14
C HIS A 19 10.68 8.59 -1.56
N TRP A 20 10.33 7.82 -2.59
CA TRP A 20 8.94 7.70 -3.05
C TRP A 20 8.16 6.70 -2.19
N LEU A 21 7.36 7.23 -1.27
CA LEU A 21 6.53 6.45 -0.33
C LEU A 21 5.59 5.45 -1.02
N TYR A 22 5.15 5.74 -2.25
CA TYR A 22 4.21 4.88 -2.97
C TYR A 22 4.89 3.83 -3.85
N SER A 23 6.12 3.43 -3.53
CA SER A 23 6.79 2.32 -4.19
C SER A 23 7.58 1.45 -3.22
N SER A 24 7.91 0.23 -3.67
CA SER A 24 8.80 -0.69 -2.96
C SER A 24 10.29 -0.38 -3.14
N ALA A 25 10.66 0.80 -3.68
CA ALA A 25 12.06 1.17 -3.91
C ALA A 25 12.90 1.16 -2.62
N ALA A 26 12.35 1.72 -1.53
CA ALA A 26 13.01 1.73 -0.22
C ALA A 26 13.29 0.33 0.33
N TYR A 27 12.38 -0.62 0.09
CA TYR A 27 12.55 -2.00 0.50
C TYR A 27 13.72 -2.68 -0.22
N TYR A 28 13.83 -2.49 -1.55
CA TYR A 28 14.94 -3.05 -2.31
C TYR A 28 16.29 -2.39 -1.97
N ALA A 29 16.29 -1.09 -1.70
CA ALA A 29 17.48 -0.39 -1.23
C ALA A 29 17.97 -0.93 0.12
N ALA A 30 17.06 -1.16 1.06
CA ALA A 30 17.39 -1.72 2.37
C ALA A 30 17.91 -3.16 2.28
N ILE A 31 17.34 -4.01 1.43
CA ILE A 31 17.85 -5.36 1.15
C ILE A 31 19.26 -5.31 0.57
N ALA A 32 19.52 -4.40 -0.38
CA ALA A 32 20.85 -4.25 -0.99
C ALA A 32 21.91 -3.82 0.03
N ASP A 33 21.50 -3.04 1.04
CA ASP A 33 22.34 -2.56 2.14
C ASP A 33 22.52 -3.56 3.29
N ASP A 34 21.99 -4.79 3.16
CA ASP A 34 21.95 -5.82 4.22
C ASP A 34 21.29 -5.32 5.53
N LYS A 35 20.43 -4.31 5.41
CA LYS A 35 19.65 -3.74 6.50
C LYS A 35 18.27 -4.36 6.45
N PHE A 36 17.94 -5.17 7.45
CA PHE A 36 16.56 -5.60 7.65
C PHE A 36 15.68 -4.39 7.95
N CYS A 37 14.93 -3.91 6.95
CA CYS A 37 13.82 -3.00 7.16
C CYS A 37 12.55 -3.81 7.41
N GLU A 38 11.84 -3.52 8.50
CA GLU A 38 10.51 -4.07 8.71
C GLU A 38 9.57 -3.45 7.67
N TYR A 39 9.13 -4.25 6.69
CA TYR A 39 8.27 -3.79 5.61
C TYR A 39 6.88 -3.45 6.17
N GLN A 40 6.58 -2.16 6.27
CA GLN A 40 5.26 -1.64 6.61
C GLN A 40 4.58 -1.18 5.31
N PRO A 41 3.67 -1.98 4.72
CA PRO A 41 2.97 -1.56 3.52
C PRO A 41 2.11 -0.32 3.82
N LEU A 42 2.26 0.75 3.03
CA LEU A 42 1.40 1.94 3.19
C LEU A 42 -0.08 1.66 2.89
N ILE A 43 -0.35 0.64 2.07
CA ILE A 43 -1.70 0.17 1.76
C ILE A 43 -1.71 -1.33 1.95
N GLU A 44 -2.57 -1.80 2.85
CA GLU A 44 -2.90 -3.21 2.95
C GLU A 44 -3.67 -3.61 1.70
N ILE A 45 -3.01 -4.38 0.81
CA ILE A 45 -3.65 -4.93 -0.37
C ILE A 45 -4.46 -6.13 0.11
N SER A 46 -5.74 -5.93 0.42
CA SER A 46 -6.66 -7.04 0.68
C SER A 46 -6.87 -7.82 -0.62
N PRO A 47 -6.57 -9.13 -0.65
CA PRO A 47 -6.82 -9.97 -1.81
C PRO A 47 -8.29 -9.85 -2.24
N VAL A 48 -8.54 -9.77 -3.54
CA VAL A 48 -9.91 -9.66 -4.10
C VAL A 48 -10.85 -10.74 -3.55
N GLY A 49 -10.33 -11.94 -3.23
CA GLY A 49 -11.11 -13.01 -2.61
C GLY A 49 -11.66 -12.69 -1.22
N GLU A 50 -10.95 -11.89 -0.42
CA GLU A 50 -11.39 -11.50 0.93
C GLU A 50 -12.53 -10.47 0.90
N TRP A 51 -12.64 -9.68 -0.18
CA TRP A 51 -13.72 -8.70 -0.35
C TRP A 51 -15.10 -9.36 -0.40
N PHE A 52 -15.17 -10.60 -0.88
CA PHE A 52 -16.41 -11.36 -0.99
C PHE A 52 -16.73 -12.21 0.24
N LEU A 53 -15.77 -12.37 1.16
CA LEU A 53 -15.91 -13.16 2.37
C LEU A 53 -16.27 -12.31 3.60
N ASP A 54 -16.16 -10.98 3.51
CA ASP A 54 -16.59 -10.04 4.55
C ASP A 54 -18.14 -9.99 4.60
N LYS A 55 -18.73 -10.97 5.28
CA LYS A 55 -20.18 -11.07 5.51
C LYS A 55 -20.68 -10.12 6.61
N ASP A 56 -19.79 -9.51 7.38
CA ASP A 56 -20.14 -8.80 8.61
C ASP A 56 -20.31 -7.28 8.44
N LYS A 57 -19.92 -6.69 7.31
CA LYS A 57 -20.15 -5.26 7.02
C LYS A 57 -21.51 -4.91 6.38
N ARG A 58 -22.40 -5.90 6.19
CA ARG A 58 -23.78 -5.69 5.70
C ARG A 58 -24.80 -5.56 6.84
N ALA A 59 -24.45 -4.93 7.96
CA ALA A 59 -25.45 -4.48 8.92
C ALA A 59 -25.88 -3.05 8.56
N VAL A 60 -26.91 -2.92 7.73
CA VAL A 60 -27.65 -1.65 7.61
C VAL A 60 -28.33 -1.41 8.96
N PRO A 61 -28.13 -0.27 9.63
CA PRO A 61 -28.86 0.00 10.87
C PRO A 61 -30.35 0.06 10.55
N ALA A 62 -31.13 -0.83 11.16
CA ALA A 62 -32.59 -0.77 11.09
C ALA A 62 -33.02 0.57 11.69
N SER A 63 -33.47 1.50 10.85
CA SER A 63 -34.13 2.72 11.29
C SER A 63 -35.41 2.32 12.03
N THR A 64 -35.39 2.36 13.36
CA THR A 64 -36.62 2.28 14.16
C THR A 64 -37.36 3.60 14.01
N GLY A 65 -38.17 3.70 12.95
CA GLY A 65 -39.26 4.65 12.88
C GLY A 65 -40.45 4.11 13.66
N SER A 66 -40.71 4.66 14.83
CA SER A 66 -42.02 4.58 15.48
C SER A 66 -42.68 5.95 15.39
N ALA A 67 -43.79 5.99 14.65
CA ALA A 67 -44.84 7.00 14.78
C ALA A 67 -45.93 6.44 15.71
#